data_AF-A0A392LXT7-F1
#
_entry.id   AF-A0A392LXT7-F1
#
_cell.length_a   1.000
_cell.length_b   1.000
_cell.length_c   1.000
_cell.angle_alpha   90.00
_cell.angle_beta   90.00
_cell.angle_gamma   90.00
#
_symmetry.space_group_name_H-M   'P 1'
#
loop_
_entity.id
_entity.type
_entity.pdbx_description
1 polymer ?
#
loop_
_entity_poly.entity_id
_entity_poly.type
_entity_poly.pdbx_seq_one_letter_code
_entity_poly.pdbx_strand_id
1 'polypeptide(L)' 'ELAYTEAKGRVTKGDRVWQIAFGSGFKCNSAVWKAMRDLRTVGDWRGNPWDDCVDKYPVSVPVSVAT' A
#
# COMPACT_ATOMS: atom_id res chain seq x y z
N GLU A 1 -1.11 -1.14 -4.78
CA GLU A 1 -1.42 -1.26 -3.34
C GLU A 1 -0.20 -1.17 -2.43
N LEU A 2 0.84 -1.99 -2.61
CA LEU A 2 1.99 -2.02 -1.69
C LEU A 2 2.61 -0.64 -1.43
N ALA A 3 2.88 0.14 -2.49
CA ALA A 3 3.43 1.49 -2.36
C ALA A 3 2.59 2.44 -1.48
N TYR A 4 1.26 2.30 -1.45
CA TYR A 4 0.39 3.08 -0.57
C TYR A 4 0.55 2.67 0.89
N THR A 5 0.61 1.35 1.15
CA THR A 5 0.84 0.80 2.49
C THR A 5 2.20 1.23 3.03
N GLU A 6 3.23 1.24 2.17
CA GLU A 6 4.56 1.76 2.47
C GLU A 6 4.52 3.27 2.76
N ALA A 7 3.85 4.07 1.93
CA ALA A 7 3.70 5.51 2.14
C ALA A 7 2.97 5.85 3.44
N LYS A 8 1.99 5.03 3.85
CA LYS A 8 1.30 5.16 5.15
C LYS A 8 2.15 4.70 6.33
N GLY A 9 3.39 4.27 6.13
CA GLY A 9 4.27 3.79 7.19
C GLY A 9 3.81 2.48 7.83
N ARG A 10 3.01 1.67 7.11
CA ARG A 10 2.44 0.41 7.62
C ARG A 10 3.31 -0.81 7.32
N VAL A 11 4.47 -0.60 6.70
CA VAL A 11 5.48 -1.64 6.45
C VAL A 11 6.81 -1.15 7.02
N THR A 12 7.41 -1.95 7.89
CA THR A 12 8.66 -1.67 8.58
C THR A 12 9.68 -2.77 8.33
N LYS A 13 10.97 -2.53 8.61
CA LYS A 13 12.02 -3.52 8.40
C LYS A 13 11.71 -4.82 9.15
N GLY A 14 11.79 -5.93 8.42
CA GLY A 14 11.54 -7.27 8.94
C GLY A 14 10.15 -7.80 8.63
N ASP A 15 9.19 -6.93 8.33
CA ASP A 15 7.82 -7.31 7.99
C ASP A 15 7.78 -8.21 6.76
N ARG A 16 6.83 -9.14 6.77
CA ARG A 16 6.54 -10.00 5.62
C ARG A 16 5.25 -9.53 4.97
N VAL A 17 5.32 -9.27 3.68
CA VAL A 17 4.17 -8.84 2.87
C VAL A 17 3.83 -9.94 1.89
N TRP A 18 2.58 -10.40 1.92
CA TRP A 18 2.06 -11.31 0.91
C TRP A 18 1.25 -10.53 -0.12
N GLN A 19 1.73 -10.52 -1.35
CA GLN A 19 1.04 -9.93 -2.48
C GLN A 19 0.30 -11.02 -3.25
N ILE A 20 -0.99 -10.79 -3.45
CA ILE A 20 -1.88 -11.66 -4.24
C ILE A 20 -2.40 -10.82 -5.39
N ALA A 21 -2.26 -11.32 -6.61
CA ALA A 21 -2.72 -10.63 -7.81
C ALA A 21 -3.63 -11.55 -8.63
N PHE A 22 -4.71 -10.97 -9.15
CA PHE A 22 -5.64 -11.60 -10.08
C PHE A 22 -5.64 -10.81 -11.39
N GLY A 23 -5.47 -11.50 -12.51
CA GLY A 23 -5.56 -10.93 -13.86
C GLY A 23 -6.88 -11.27 -14.54
N SER A 24 -7.04 -10.86 -15.79
CA SER A 24 -8.21 -11.26 -16.59
C SER A 24 -8.24 -12.78 -16.84
N GLY A 25 -9.38 -13.41 -16.52
CA GLY A 25 -9.60 -14.86 -16.60
C GLY A 25 -9.05 -15.63 -15.39
N PHE A 26 -8.52 -16.84 -15.61
CA PHE A 26 -7.96 -17.71 -14.56
C PHE A 26 -6.47 -17.49 -14.32
N LYS A 27 -6.00 -16.24 -14.23
CA LYS A 27 -4.60 -15.94 -13.94
C LYS A 27 -4.47 -15.41 -12.52
N CYS A 28 -3.65 -16.08 -11.73
CA CYS A 28 -3.28 -15.66 -10.39
C CYS A 28 -1.76 -15.67 -10.23
N ASN A 29 -1.27 -14.81 -9.35
CA ASN A 29 0.12 -14.79 -8.90
C ASN A 29 0.14 -14.53 -7.39
N SER A 30 1.08 -15.16 -6.69
CA SER A 30 1.35 -14.96 -5.28
C SER A 30 2.85 -14.76 -5.04
N ALA A 31 3.22 -13.68 -4.37
CA ALA A 31 4.61 -13.39 -4.01
C ALA A 31 4.70 -12.99 -2.53
N VAL A 32 5.68 -13.54 -1.81
CA VAL A 32 5.97 -13.17 -0.43
C VAL A 32 7.26 -12.37 -0.40
N TRP A 33 7.19 -11.17 0.17
CA TRP A 33 8.29 -10.23 0.30
C TRP A 33 8.69 -10.09 1.76
N LYS A 34 9.97 -9.79 2.02
CA LYS A 34 10.45 -9.35 3.32
C LYS A 34 10.99 -7.94 3.20
N ALA A 35 10.53 -7.02 4.04
CA ALA A 35 11.05 -5.67 4.10
C ALA A 35 12.48 -5.70 4.65
N MET A 36 13.46 -5.38 3.79
CA MET A 36 14.88 -5.48 4.14
C MET A 36 15.44 -4.23 4.83
N ARG A 37 14.77 -3.09 4.63
CA ARG A 37 15.14 -1.78 5.16
C ARG A 37 13.89 -1.06 5.62
N ASP A 38 14.08 -0.10 6.53
CA ASP A 38 13.01 0.83 6.86
C ASP A 38 12.80 1.76 5.67
N LEU A 39 11.54 1.87 5.27
CA LEU A 39 11.11 2.88 4.32
C LEU A 39 10.85 4.13 5.16
N ARG A 40 11.69 5.15 4.98
CA ARG A 40 11.49 6.42 5.67
C ARG A 40 10.14 6.98 5.27
N THR A 41 9.38 7.42 6.26
CA THR A 41 8.03 7.97 6.12
C THR A 41 8.06 9.14 5.11
N VAL A 42 6.93 9.32 4.43
CA VAL A 42 6.60 10.38 3.44
C VAL A 42 7.54 11.59 3.48
N GLY A 43 8.25 11.84 2.38
CA GLY A 43 9.09 13.04 2.19
C GLY A 43 10.57 12.78 1.92
N ASP A 44 11.13 11.64 2.38
CA ASP A 44 12.57 11.35 2.25
C ASP A 44 12.89 10.39 1.07
N TRP A 45 11.87 9.78 0.47
CA TRP A 45 12.01 8.85 -0.65
C TRP A 45 11.34 9.44 -1.90
N ARG A 46 12.08 10.11 -2.78
CA ARG A 46 11.53 10.78 -4.00
C ARG A 46 10.97 9.84 -5.09
N GLY A 47 10.68 8.59 -4.75
CA GLY A 47 10.27 7.55 -5.70
C GLY A 47 8.96 6.86 -5.37
N ASN A 48 8.23 7.28 -4.33
CA ASN A 48 6.93 6.69 -4.03
C ASN A 48 5.83 7.47 -4.78
N PRO A 49 4.95 6.80 -5.55
CA PRO A 49 3.90 7.49 -6.30
C PRO A 49 2.84 8.20 -5.44
N TRP A 50 2.88 8.05 -4.12
CA TRP A 50 1.93 8.65 -3.17
C TRP A 50 2.51 9.81 -2.36
N ASP A 51 3.78 10.19 -2.53
CA ASP A 51 4.45 11.14 -1.63
C ASP A 51 3.77 12.51 -1.51
N ASP A 52 3.12 12.98 -2.58
CA ASP A 52 2.49 14.30 -2.68
C ASP A 52 0.99 14.31 -2.31
N CYS A 53 0.42 13.14 -2.04
CA CYS A 53 -1.03 13.01 -1.86
C CYS A 53 -1.47 11.95 -0.84
N VAL A 54 -0.58 11.16 -0.26
CA VAL A 54 -0.93 10.07 0.67
C VAL A 54 -1.71 10.57 1.89
N ASP A 55 -1.44 11.79 2.35
CA ASP A 55 -2.11 12.47 3.46
C ASP A 55 -3.59 12.75 3.19
N LYS A 56 -3.99 12.87 1.93
CA LYS A 56 -5.38 13.15 1.50
C LYS A 56 -6.32 11.94 1.63
N TYR A 57 -5.80 10.77 2.03
CA TYR A 57 -6.55 9.51 2.10
C TYR A 57 -6.54 8.89 3.50
N PRO A 58 -7.57 8.10 3.88
CA PRO A 58 -8.80 7.84 3.12
C PRO A 58 -9.73 9.06 3.10
N VAL A 59 -10.53 9.18 2.04
CA VAL A 59 -11.57 10.21 1.94
C VAL A 59 -12.78 9.82 2.78
N SER A 60 -13.36 10.78 3.50
CA SER A 60 -14.61 10.59 4.22
C SER A 60 -15.76 10.45 3.22
N VAL A 61 -16.39 9.28 3.18
CA VAL A 61 -17.60 9.03 2.38
C VAL A 61 -18.83 8.99 3.29
N PRO A 62 -19.97 9.61 2.89
CA PRO A 62 -21.20 9.50 3.65
C PRO A 62 -21.64 8.03 3.69
N VAL A 63 -21.98 7.53 4.87
CA VAL A 63 -22.58 6.20 5.00
C VAL A 63 -23.99 6.27 4.42
N SER A 64 -24.20 5.71 3.24
CA SER A 64 -25.54 5.44 2.74
C SER A 64 -26.17 4.39 3.65
N VAL A 65 -27.15 4.81 4.46
CA VAL A 65 -28.05 3.88 5.15
C VAL A 65 -28.84 3.18 4.06
N ALA A 66 -28.61 1.87 3.88
CA ALA A 66 -29.49 1.05 3.07
C ALA A 66 -30.85 0.99 3.77
N THR A 67 -31.82 1.76 3.25
CA THR A 67 -33.26 1.55 3.49
C THR A 67 -33.76 0.29 2.81
#